data_AF-A0A3M9XJU6-F1
#
_entry.id   AF-A0A3M9XJU6-F1
#
_cell.length_a   1.000
_cell.length_b   1.000
_cell.length_c   1.000
_cell.angle_alpha   90.00
_cell.angle_beta   90.00
_cell.angle_gamma   90.00
#
_symmetry.space_group_name_H-M   'P 1'
#
loop_
_entity.id
_entity.type
_entity.pdbx_description
1 polymer ?
#
loop_
_entity_poly.entity_id
_entity_poly.type
_entity_poly.pdbx_seq_one_letter_code
_entity_poly.pdbx_strand_id
1 'polypeptide(L)'
;MIAFVAPATLVLGAGLFAAGVLSFLDIHFFKTRLAERAALAGGLALILLAELVFASSDMSMRFLNGQRSDVLECRLDAETALPDERHKDSPVMQNRIVECMKGFGYEWTPNHARCKEAAVASNPFCYLPTRGFDRVVTELLMMLE
;
A
#
# COMPACT_ATOMS: atom_id res chain seq x y z
N MET A 1 -10.81 5.09 -8.42
CA MET A 1 -11.29 6.35 -7.79
C MET A 1 -10.15 7.21 -7.22
N ILE A 2 -9.15 6.62 -6.55
CA ILE A 2 -8.02 7.35 -5.95
C ILE A 2 -7.24 8.23 -6.96
N ALA A 3 -7.09 7.76 -8.21
CA ALA A 3 -6.35 8.46 -9.27
C ALA A 3 -6.86 9.87 -9.61
N PHE A 4 -8.14 10.20 -9.35
CA PHE A 4 -8.70 11.53 -9.60
C PHE A 4 -8.87 12.36 -8.32
N VAL A 5 -9.07 11.71 -7.18
CA VAL A 5 -9.27 12.39 -5.89
C VAL A 5 -7.96 12.98 -5.38
N ALA A 6 -6.86 12.25 -5.49
CA ALA A 6 -5.55 12.66 -4.98
C ALA A 6 -4.96 13.92 -5.65
N PRO A 7 -5.01 14.10 -6.98
CA PRO A 7 -4.57 15.36 -7.59
C PRO A 7 -5.52 16.53 -7.26
N ALA A 8 -6.83 16.29 -7.15
CA ALA A 8 -7.79 17.33 -6.79
C ALA A 8 -7.61 17.83 -5.35
N THR A 9 -7.34 16.93 -4.39
CA THR A 9 -7.05 17.30 -3.00
C THR A 9 -5.71 18.01 -2.86
N LEU A 10 -4.71 17.68 -3.67
CA LEU A 10 -3.44 18.40 -3.71
C LEU A 10 -3.61 19.82 -4.24
N VAL A 11 -4.36 20.02 -5.34
CA VAL A 11 -4.63 21.35 -5.90
C VAL A 11 -5.39 22.22 -4.89
N LEU A 12 -6.39 21.64 -4.23
CA LEU A 12 -7.14 22.34 -3.17
C LEU A 12 -6.25 22.65 -1.96
N GLY A 13 -5.48 21.67 -1.47
CA GLY A 13 -4.56 21.84 -0.33
C GLY A 13 -3.48 22.88 -0.60
N ALA A 14 -2.87 22.86 -1.78
CA ALA A 14 -1.89 23.85 -2.23
C ALA A 14 -2.50 25.25 -2.35
N GLY A 15 -3.73 25.36 -2.87
CA GLY A 15 -4.47 26.62 -2.95
C GLY A 15 -4.78 27.23 -1.57
N LEU A 16 -5.25 26.41 -0.63
CA LEU A 16 -5.51 26.82 0.75
C LEU A 16 -4.22 27.21 1.49
N PHE A 17 -3.16 26.44 1.30
CA PHE A 17 -1.85 26.73 1.89
C PHE A 17 -1.28 28.05 1.35
N ALA A 18 -1.30 28.25 0.03
CA ALA A 18 -0.84 29.49 -0.60
C ALA A 18 -1.66 30.70 -0.11
N ALA A 19 -2.99 30.60 -0.08
CA ALA A 19 -3.86 31.67 0.43
C ALA A 19 -3.56 32.00 1.92
N GLY A 20 -3.25 30.99 2.72
CA GLY A 20 -2.81 31.16 4.11
C GLY A 20 -1.44 31.82 4.24
N VAL A 21 -0.48 31.49 3.37
CA VAL A 21 0.85 32.13 3.35
C VAL A 21 0.75 33.60 2.90
N LEU A 22 -0.11 33.90 1.93
CA LEU A 22 -0.35 35.28 1.48
C LEU A 22 -0.91 36.18 2.59
N SER A 23 -1.65 35.64 3.56
CA SER A 23 -2.10 36.38 4.76
C SER A 23 -0.92 36.88 5.62
N PHE A 24 0.24 36.20 5.60
CA PHE A 24 1.45 36.69 6.28
C PHE A 24 2.15 37.83 5.50
N LEU A 25 1.84 38.01 4.22
CA LEU A 25 2.36 39.08 3.35
C LEU A 25 1.41 40.29 3.27
N ASP A 26 0.50 40.43 4.26
CA ASP A 26 -0.54 41.49 4.33
C ASP A 26 -1.59 41.43 3.19
N ILE A 27 -1.67 40.31 2.46
CA ILE A 27 -2.69 40.08 1.42
C ILE A 27 -3.79 39.19 2.01
N HIS A 28 -4.88 39.84 2.44
CA HIS A 28 -6.01 39.19 3.10
C HIS A 28 -7.05 38.68 2.12
N PHE A 29 -7.05 37.36 1.86
CA PHE A 29 -8.09 36.69 1.07
C PHE A 29 -9.34 36.35 1.88
N PHE A 30 -9.22 36.18 3.20
CA PHE A 30 -10.34 35.82 4.07
C PHE A 30 -10.71 36.97 5.01
N LYS A 31 -12.01 37.05 5.32
CA LYS A 31 -12.59 38.14 6.12
C LYS A 31 -12.14 38.13 7.59
N THR A 32 -11.61 37.01 8.09
CA THR A 32 -11.21 36.84 9.50
C THR A 32 -9.83 36.18 9.63
N ARG A 33 -9.00 36.70 10.55
CA ARG A 33 -7.67 36.16 10.87
C ARG A 33 -7.71 34.69 11.31
N LEU A 34 -8.82 34.25 11.92
CA LEU A 34 -9.02 32.85 12.30
C LEU A 34 -9.22 31.94 11.07
N ALA A 35 -9.95 32.40 10.05
CA ALA A 35 -10.13 31.64 8.81
C ALA A 35 -8.81 31.49 8.04
N GLU A 36 -7.95 32.50 8.05
CA GLU A 36 -6.62 32.44 7.41
C GLU A 36 -5.71 31.40 8.07
N ARG A 37 -5.68 31.37 9.42
CA ARG A 37 -4.92 30.37 10.18
C ARG A 37 -5.48 28.95 9.99
N ALA A 38 -6.80 28.81 9.95
CA ALA A 38 -7.45 27.53 9.69
C ALA A 38 -7.19 27.04 8.25
N ALA A 39 -7.19 27.95 7.26
CA ALA A 39 -6.86 27.64 5.88
C ALA A 39 -5.41 27.17 5.72
N LEU A 40 -4.46 27.82 6.40
CA LEU A 40 -3.06 27.43 6.39
C LEU A 40 -2.85 26.06 7.05
N ALA A 41 -3.41 25.86 8.25
CA ALA A 41 -3.28 24.59 8.95
C ALA A 41 -3.97 23.44 8.21
N GLY A 42 -5.15 23.69 7.65
CA GLY A 42 -5.89 22.72 6.84
C GLY A 42 -5.19 22.39 5.52
N GLY A 43 -4.65 23.40 4.83
CA GLY A 43 -3.87 23.21 3.60
C GLY A 43 -2.60 22.40 3.85
N LEU A 44 -1.84 22.72 4.89
CA LEU A 44 -0.65 21.96 5.29
C LEU A 44 -0.99 20.50 5.65
N ALA A 45 -2.06 20.30 6.43
CA ALA A 45 -2.50 18.95 6.80
C ALA A 45 -2.92 18.12 5.58
N LEU A 46 -3.64 18.72 4.62
CA LEU A 46 -4.03 18.04 3.38
C LEU A 46 -2.83 17.66 2.52
N ILE A 47 -1.83 18.53 2.40
CA ILE A 47 -0.60 18.25 1.64
C ILE A 47 0.17 17.09 2.30
N LEU A 48 0.37 17.13 3.62
CA LEU A 48 1.06 16.07 4.35
C LEU A 48 0.32 14.73 4.27
N LEU A 49 -1.01 14.74 4.39
CA LEU A 49 -1.83 13.54 4.23
C LEU A 49 -1.75 13.00 2.80
N ALA A 50 -1.80 13.87 1.80
CA ALA A 50 -1.66 13.46 0.41
C ALA A 50 -0.28 12.84 0.16
N GLU A 51 0.79 13.44 0.68
CA GLU A 51 2.16 12.94 0.53
C GLU A 51 2.38 11.61 1.24
N LEU A 52 1.79 11.41 2.42
CA LEU A 52 1.77 10.10 3.10
C LEU A 52 1.02 9.04 2.27
N VAL A 53 -0.11 9.40 1.67
CA VAL A 53 -0.87 8.50 0.79
C VAL A 53 -0.04 8.19 -0.46
N PHE A 54 0.56 9.17 -1.13
CA PHE A 54 1.41 8.93 -2.30
C PHE A 54 2.65 8.11 -1.97
N ALA A 55 3.35 8.43 -0.89
CA ALA A 55 4.52 7.68 -0.42
C ALA A 55 4.14 6.24 -0.08
N SER A 56 3.00 6.02 0.59
CA SER A 56 2.50 4.67 0.86
C SER A 56 2.03 3.95 -0.41
N SER A 57 1.52 4.66 -1.41
CA SER A 57 1.08 4.10 -2.70
C SER A 57 2.27 3.65 -3.56
N ASP A 58 3.33 4.45 -3.64
CA ASP A 58 4.53 4.13 -4.41
C ASP A 58 5.34 3.03 -3.70
N MET A 59 5.44 3.11 -2.37
CA MET A 59 6.04 2.04 -1.56
C MET A 59 5.22 0.76 -1.60
N SER A 60 3.89 0.80 -1.56
CA SER A 60 3.06 -0.40 -1.66
C SER A 60 3.14 -1.01 -3.05
N MET A 61 3.18 -0.22 -4.13
CA MET A 61 3.31 -0.75 -5.48
C MET A 61 4.69 -1.37 -5.72
N ARG A 62 5.77 -0.75 -5.21
CA ARG A 62 7.12 -1.35 -5.23
C ARG A 62 7.20 -2.61 -4.36
N PHE A 63 6.59 -2.59 -3.18
CA PHE A 63 6.54 -3.72 -2.26
C PHE A 63 5.77 -4.90 -2.85
N LEU A 64 4.59 -4.66 -3.42
CA LEU A 64 3.79 -5.67 -4.10
C LEU A 64 4.50 -6.22 -5.35
N ASN A 65 5.22 -5.38 -6.09
CA ASN A 65 6.02 -5.83 -7.22
C ASN A 65 7.22 -6.69 -6.79
N GLY A 66 7.91 -6.30 -5.71
CA GLY A 66 8.97 -7.10 -5.10
C GLY A 66 8.45 -8.45 -4.61
N GLN A 67 7.38 -8.42 -3.82
CA GLN A 67 6.70 -9.62 -3.32
C GLN A 67 6.22 -10.54 -4.45
N ARG A 68 5.73 -9.98 -5.56
CA ARG A 68 5.36 -10.77 -6.75
C ARG A 68 6.58 -11.46 -7.37
N SER A 69 7.73 -10.79 -7.40
CA SER A 69 8.99 -11.39 -7.84
C SER A 69 9.42 -12.53 -6.92
N ASP A 70 9.37 -12.32 -5.61
CA ASP A 70 9.74 -13.31 -4.60
C ASP A 70 8.85 -14.56 -4.69
N VAL A 71 7.53 -14.38 -4.84
CA VAL A 71 6.58 -15.49 -5.03
C VAL A 71 6.86 -16.26 -6.31
N LEU A 72 7.20 -15.58 -7.41
CA LEU A 72 7.54 -16.22 -8.67
C LEU A 72 8.83 -17.04 -8.56
N GLU A 73 9.83 -16.53 -7.86
CA GLU A 73 11.09 -17.23 -7.61
C GLU A 73 10.86 -18.47 -6.74
N CYS A 74 10.14 -18.34 -5.63
CA CYS A 74 9.76 -19.47 -4.78
C CYS A 74 8.91 -20.52 -5.52
N ARG A 75 8.03 -20.08 -6.42
CA ARG A 75 7.24 -20.99 -7.26
C ARG A 75 8.12 -21.74 -8.25
N LEU A 76 9.10 -21.07 -8.85
CA LEU A 76 10.03 -21.70 -9.76
C LEU A 76 10.91 -22.73 -9.04
N ASP A 77 11.42 -22.40 -7.83
CA ASP A 77 12.18 -23.32 -6.99
C ASP A 77 11.35 -24.55 -6.56
N ALA A 78 10.07 -24.34 -6.20
CA ALA A 78 9.18 -25.43 -5.88
C ALA A 78 8.91 -26.34 -7.10
N GLU A 79 8.72 -25.77 -8.29
CA GLU A 79 8.52 -26.53 -9.53
C GLU A 79 9.76 -27.30 -9.98
N THR A 80 10.96 -26.78 -9.77
CA THR A 80 12.22 -27.48 -10.08
C THR A 80 12.50 -28.60 -9.10
N ALA A 81 12.18 -28.41 -7.82
CA ALA A 81 12.36 -29.42 -6.78
C ALA A 81 11.31 -30.55 -6.83
N LEU A 82 10.09 -30.26 -7.28
CA LEU A 82 8.97 -31.20 -7.34
C LEU A 82 8.40 -31.32 -8.77
N PRO A 83 9.16 -31.91 -9.72
CA PRO A 83 8.73 -32.02 -11.11
C PRO A 83 7.46 -32.87 -11.29
N ASP A 84 7.23 -33.85 -10.40
CA ASP A 84 6.08 -34.75 -10.46
C ASP A 84 4.77 -34.10 -10.02
N GLU A 85 4.86 -33.00 -9.27
CA GLU A 85 3.73 -32.22 -8.77
C GLU A 85 3.40 -31.03 -9.69
N ARG A 86 4.16 -30.85 -10.77
CA ARG A 86 3.99 -29.74 -11.70
C ARG A 86 2.62 -29.79 -12.37
N HIS A 87 1.95 -28.63 -12.42
CA HIS A 87 0.58 -28.45 -12.94
C HIS A 87 -0.53 -29.18 -12.16
N LYS A 88 -0.22 -29.85 -11.05
CA LYS A 88 -1.22 -30.37 -10.12
C LYS A 88 -1.46 -29.34 -9.03
N ASP A 89 -2.70 -29.23 -8.58
CA ASP A 89 -3.01 -28.44 -7.38
C ASP A 89 -2.58 -29.23 -6.14
N SER A 90 -1.26 -29.23 -5.91
CA SER A 90 -0.61 -30.08 -4.92
C SER A 90 -0.37 -29.32 -3.62
N PRO A 91 -0.89 -29.80 -2.48
CA PRO A 91 -0.64 -29.17 -1.18
C PRO A 91 0.85 -29.19 -0.80
N VAL A 92 1.62 -30.14 -1.34
CA VAL A 92 3.07 -30.22 -1.13
C VAL A 92 3.79 -29.05 -1.79
N MET A 93 3.39 -28.69 -3.01
CA MET A 93 3.94 -27.55 -3.73
C MET A 93 3.56 -26.24 -3.04
N GLN A 94 2.32 -26.11 -2.59
CA GLN A 94 1.86 -24.93 -1.85
C GLN A 94 2.65 -24.72 -0.55
N ASN A 95 2.83 -25.78 0.25
CA ASN A 95 3.62 -25.70 1.48
C ASN A 95 5.06 -25.26 1.22
N ARG A 96 5.68 -25.76 0.13
CA ARG A 96 7.05 -25.40 -0.22
C ARG A 96 7.20 -23.92 -0.57
N ILE A 97 6.24 -23.37 -1.30
CA ILE A 97 6.22 -21.93 -1.64
C ILE A 97 6.03 -21.09 -0.38
N VAL A 98 5.12 -21.47 0.52
CA VAL A 98 4.89 -20.78 1.80
C VAL A 98 6.14 -20.81 2.68
N GLU A 99 6.84 -21.95 2.76
CA GLU A 99 8.11 -22.06 3.48
C GLU A 99 9.20 -21.15 2.89
N CYS A 100 9.33 -21.12 1.57
CA CYS A 100 10.27 -20.24 0.87
C CYS A 100 9.97 -18.76 1.17
N MET A 101 8.70 -18.35 1.06
CA MET A 101 8.24 -16.99 1.38
C MET A 101 8.46 -16.63 2.86
N LYS A 102 8.36 -17.60 3.77
CA LYS A 102 8.71 -17.42 5.19
C LYS A 102 10.19 -17.11 5.38
N GLY A 103 11.07 -17.69 4.56
CA GLY A 103 12.50 -17.35 4.52
C GLY A 103 12.76 -15.89 4.12
N PHE A 104 11.92 -15.34 3.23
CA PHE A 104 11.94 -13.94 2.84
C PHE A 104 11.26 -12.99 3.86
N GLY A 105 10.71 -13.54 4.95
CA GLY A 105 10.08 -12.77 6.01
C GLY A 105 8.61 -12.44 5.74
N TYR A 106 7.92 -13.25 4.93
CA TYR A 106 6.49 -13.15 4.71
C TYR A 106 5.71 -14.30 5.37
N GLU A 107 4.48 -14.03 5.77
CA GLU A 107 3.57 -14.97 6.41
C GLU A 107 2.28 -15.07 5.60
N TRP A 108 1.87 -16.28 5.24
CA TRP A 108 0.62 -16.51 4.52
C TRP A 108 -0.58 -16.26 5.44
N THR A 109 -1.57 -15.48 4.97
CA THR A 109 -2.81 -15.23 5.70
C THR A 109 -4.07 -15.64 4.92
N PRO A 110 -4.92 -16.52 5.47
CA PRO A 110 -6.22 -16.83 4.88
C PRO A 110 -7.33 -15.88 5.33
N ASN A 111 -7.00 -14.81 6.08
CA ASN A 111 -8.00 -14.00 6.77
C ASN A 111 -8.84 -13.12 5.83
N HIS A 112 -8.42 -12.93 4.58
CA HIS A 112 -9.12 -12.10 3.61
C HIS A 112 -9.98 -12.93 2.64
N ALA A 113 -11.16 -12.44 2.26
CA ALA A 113 -12.13 -13.20 1.45
C ALA A 113 -11.51 -13.67 0.11
N ARG A 114 -10.71 -12.81 -0.54
CA ARG A 114 -10.00 -13.13 -1.78
C ARG A 114 -8.83 -14.12 -1.61
N CYS A 115 -8.40 -14.35 -0.37
CA CYS A 115 -7.35 -15.31 -0.02
C CYS A 115 -7.89 -16.71 0.32
N LYS A 116 -9.21 -16.85 0.51
CA LYS A 116 -9.88 -18.15 0.70
C LYS A 116 -10.21 -18.85 -0.62
N GLU A 117 -10.31 -18.11 -1.72
CA GLU A 117 -10.83 -18.61 -3.00
C GLU A 117 -9.74 -18.93 -4.05
N ALA A 118 -8.51 -18.42 -3.88
CA ALA A 118 -7.41 -18.64 -4.83
C ALA A 118 -6.51 -19.82 -4.41
N ALA A 119 -5.84 -20.45 -5.39
CA ALA A 119 -4.81 -21.46 -5.12
C ALA A 119 -3.75 -20.90 -4.16
N VAL A 120 -3.67 -21.51 -2.98
CA VAL A 120 -3.31 -20.94 -1.67
C VAL A 120 -1.83 -20.51 -1.52
N ALA A 121 -1.05 -20.43 -2.61
CA ALA A 121 0.36 -20.06 -2.50
C ALA A 121 0.87 -19.14 -3.61
N SER A 122 0.12 -18.97 -4.70
CA SER A 122 0.57 -18.16 -5.85
C SER A 122 0.06 -16.73 -5.83
N ASN A 123 -0.87 -16.40 -4.94
CA ASN A 123 -1.39 -15.03 -4.83
C ASN A 123 -0.47 -14.19 -3.93
N PRO A 124 0.29 -13.22 -4.48
CA PRO A 124 1.19 -12.39 -3.69
C PRO A 124 0.45 -11.56 -2.63
N PHE A 125 -0.80 -11.17 -2.90
CA PHE A 125 -1.60 -10.34 -1.99
C PHE A 125 -1.94 -11.01 -0.65
N CYS A 126 -1.81 -12.33 -0.56
CA CYS A 126 -2.14 -13.10 0.64
C CYS A 126 -0.93 -13.34 1.54
N TYR A 127 0.21 -12.71 1.24
CA TYR A 127 1.42 -12.74 2.04
C TYR A 127 1.58 -11.42 2.80
N LEU A 128 1.62 -11.50 4.13
CA LEU A 128 1.87 -10.38 5.03
C LEU A 128 3.36 -10.32 5.39
N PRO A 129 4.00 -9.15 5.37
CA PRO A 129 5.34 -9.02 5.95
C PRO A 129 5.31 -9.29 7.46
N THR A 130 6.38 -9.90 7.95
CA THR A 130 6.59 -10.15 9.39
C THR A 130 7.01 -8.89 10.16
N ARG A 131 7.53 -7.87 9.48
CA ARG A 131 7.89 -6.58 10.09
C ARG A 131 6.65 -5.76 10.43
N GLY A 132 6.59 -5.27 11.67
CA GLY A 132 5.38 -4.64 12.23
C GLY A 132 4.88 -3.40 11.48
N PHE A 133 5.76 -2.52 11.01
CA PHE A 133 5.35 -1.33 10.25
C PHE A 133 4.77 -1.70 8.89
N ASP A 134 5.49 -2.53 8.13
CA ASP A 134 5.06 -3.00 6.81
C ASP A 134 3.76 -3.82 6.90
N ARG A 135 3.59 -4.59 7.98
CA ARG A 135 2.38 -5.37 8.25
C ARG A 135 1.16 -4.47 8.44
N VAL A 136 1.28 -3.43 9.27
CA VAL A 136 0.19 -2.47 9.50
C VAL A 136 -0.20 -1.76 8.21
N VAL A 137 0.77 -1.33 7.40
CA VAL A 137 0.50 -0.68 6.12
C VAL A 137 -0.22 -1.64 5.16
N THR A 138 0.25 -2.88 5.06
CA THR A 138 -0.33 -3.90 4.16
C THR A 138 -1.74 -4.31 4.61
N GLU A 139 -1.97 -4.48 5.92
CA GLU A 139 -3.30 -4.75 6.47
C GLU A 139 -4.28 -3.60 6.21
N LEU A 140 -3.83 -2.35 6.37
CA LEU A 140 -4.65 -1.18 6.08
C LEU A 140 -5.00 -1.09 4.59
N LEU A 141 -4.05 -1.44 3.71
CA LEU A 141 -4.26 -1.44 2.26
C LEU A 141 -5.27 -2.52 1.85
N MET A 142 -5.14 -3.74 2.38
CA MET A 142 -6.09 -4.83 2.15
C MET A 142 -7.49 -4.53 2.70
N MET A 143 -7.62 -3.68 3.72
CA MET A 143 -8.91 -3.27 4.28
C MET A 143 -9.60 -2.18 3.43
N LEU A 144 -8.84 -1.40 2.67
CA LEU A 144 -9.33 -0.29 1.84
C LEU A 144 -9.74 -0.72 0.42
N GLU A 145 -9.38 -1.93 -0.01
CA GLU A 145 -9.62 -2.48 -1.35
C GLU A 145 -10.77 -3.49 -1.40
#